data_AF-A0A1Y3A2X6-F1
#
_entry.id   AF-A0A1Y3A2X6-F1
#
_cell.length_a   1.000
_cell.length_b   1.000
_cell.length_c   1.000
_cell.angle_alpha   90.00
_cell.angle_beta   90.00
_cell.angle_gamma   90.00
#
_symmetry.space_group_name_H-M   'P 1'
#
loop_
_entity.id
_entity.type
_entity.pdbx_description
1 polymer ?
#
loop_
_entity_poly.entity_id
_entity_poly.type
_entity_poly.pdbx_seq_one_letter_code
_entity_poly.pdbx_strand_id
1 'polypeptide(L)'
;LGGIGGSVWVLMSEGRWMASIPDLGFDGITVSILAGNNPIGVLPAAFLFGVLKGGALEIGFRTDVPTELVAVLRGLIILFVAMPEFFRMIGRYTGVGGAGGAVPAEPDETADDDGGEADA
;
A
#
# COMPACT_ATOMS: atom_id res chain seq x y z
N LEU A 1 39.88 22.16 -16.33
CA LEU A 1 39.23 22.21 -17.66
C LEU A 1 38.14 21.14 -17.83
N GLY A 2 38.33 19.89 -17.37
CA GLY A 2 37.28 18.86 -17.47
C GLY A 2 35.94 19.22 -16.81
N GLY A 3 35.94 19.88 -15.66
CA GLY A 3 34.71 20.30 -14.99
C GLY A 3 33.89 21.34 -15.77
N ILE A 4 34.56 22.33 -16.39
CA ILE A 4 33.90 23.37 -17.20
C ILE A 4 33.39 22.78 -18.52
N GLY A 5 34.15 21.88 -19.15
CA GLY A 5 33.68 21.17 -20.35
C GLY A 5 32.46 20.28 -20.08
N GLY A 6 32.45 19.57 -18.96
CA GLY A 6 31.32 18.75 -18.53
C GLY A 6 30.08 19.57 -18.15
N SER A 7 30.24 20.67 -17.42
CA SER A 7 29.11 21.53 -17.05
C SER A 7 28.50 22.23 -18.27
N VAL A 8 29.31 22.66 -19.24
CA VAL A 8 28.80 23.22 -20.51
C VAL A 8 28.06 22.15 -21.31
N TRP A 9 28.55 20.91 -21.37
CA TRP A 9 27.87 19.82 -22.06
C TRP A 9 26.55 19.42 -21.39
N VAL A 10 26.50 19.33 -20.05
CA VAL A 10 25.27 19.05 -19.29
C VAL A 10 24.25 20.19 -19.46
N LEU A 11 24.68 21.46 -19.35
CA LEU A 11 23.77 22.60 -19.50
C LEU A 11 23.27 22.77 -20.95
N MET A 12 24.09 22.39 -21.96
CA MET A 12 23.74 22.55 -23.37
C MET A 12 22.96 21.35 -23.95
N SER A 13 23.32 20.11 -23.57
CA SER A 13 22.68 18.89 -24.06
C SER A 13 21.43 18.58 -23.24
N GLU A 14 21.53 18.57 -21.91
CA GLU A 14 20.46 18.12 -21.00
C GLU A 14 19.54 19.26 -20.53
N GLY A 15 20.03 20.50 -20.51
CA GLY A 15 19.25 21.67 -20.08
C GLY A 15 18.03 21.99 -20.94
N ARG A 16 17.97 21.46 -22.18
CA ARG A 16 16.79 21.56 -23.05
C ARG A 16 15.83 20.37 -22.94
N TRP A 17 16.23 19.25 -22.34
CA TRP A 17 15.37 18.07 -22.15
C TRP A 17 14.73 18.01 -20.76
N MET A 18 15.34 18.67 -19.76
CA MET A 18 14.69 18.94 -18.47
C MET A 18 13.84 20.22 -18.52
N ALA A 19 12.96 20.33 -19.52
CA ALA A 19 11.95 21.39 -19.55
C ALA A 19 10.93 21.26 -18.39
N SER A 20 10.94 20.11 -17.70
CA SER A 20 10.00 19.80 -16.61
C SER A 20 10.71 19.10 -15.45
N ILE A 21 10.19 19.33 -14.24
CA ILE A 21 10.62 18.63 -13.03
C ILE A 21 10.29 17.14 -13.19
N PRO A 22 11.21 16.22 -12.86
CA PRO A 22 10.93 14.79 -12.88
C PRO A 22 9.74 14.42 -11.99
N ASP A 23 8.78 13.69 -12.55
CA ASP A 23 7.58 13.19 -11.88
C ASP A 23 7.89 12.23 -10.72
N LEU A 24 9.02 11.54 -10.79
CA LEU A 24 9.54 10.63 -9.75
C LEU A 24 9.60 11.27 -8.35
N GLY A 25 9.89 12.58 -8.24
CA GLY A 25 9.90 13.28 -6.95
C GLY A 25 8.50 13.42 -6.34
N PHE A 26 7.51 13.76 -7.16
CA PHE A 26 6.11 13.91 -6.74
C PHE A 26 5.45 12.56 -6.45
N ASP A 27 5.77 11.55 -7.25
CA ASP A 27 5.39 10.17 -7.03
C ASP A 27 5.92 9.65 -5.69
N GLY A 28 7.17 9.98 -5.32
CA GLY A 28 7.78 9.60 -4.05
C GLY A 28 7.05 10.18 -2.83
N ILE A 29 6.61 11.44 -2.92
CA ILE A 29 5.80 12.08 -1.86
C ILE A 29 4.49 11.33 -1.67
N THR A 30 3.84 10.97 -2.77
CA THR A 30 2.56 10.23 -2.76
C THR A 30 2.73 8.87 -2.12
N VAL A 31 3.78 8.13 -2.48
CA VAL A 31 4.08 6.81 -1.90
C VAL A 31 4.44 6.90 -0.41
N SER A 32 5.15 7.96 0.01
CA SER A 32 5.47 8.19 1.42
C SER A 32 4.22 8.48 2.26
N ILE A 33 3.28 9.25 1.72
CA ILE A 33 1.98 9.51 2.36
C ILE A 33 1.15 8.24 2.42
N LEU A 34 1.16 7.44 1.35
CA LEU A 34 0.49 6.14 1.28
C LEU A 34 0.98 5.17 2.35
N ALA A 35 2.29 5.20 2.63
CA ALA A 35 2.95 4.39 3.65
C ALA A 35 2.80 4.95 5.07
N GLY A 36 2.06 6.05 5.27
CA GLY A 36 1.88 6.67 6.58
C GLY A 36 3.18 7.22 7.19
N ASN A 37 4.11 7.72 6.36
CA ASN A 37 5.45 8.17 6.78
C ASN A 37 6.26 7.09 7.54
N ASN A 38 5.90 5.81 7.37
CA ASN A 38 6.59 4.70 8.01
C ASN A 38 7.52 4.02 6.99
N PRO A 39 8.84 4.02 7.19
CA PRO A 39 9.79 3.46 6.21
C PRO A 39 9.56 1.96 5.96
N ILE A 40 9.00 1.22 6.92
CA ILE A 40 8.66 -0.20 6.75
C ILE A 40 7.44 -0.37 5.83
N GLY A 41 6.51 0.58 5.84
CA GLY A 41 5.33 0.60 4.97
C GLY A 41 5.62 0.99 3.52
N VAL A 42 6.76 1.61 3.26
CA VAL A 42 7.14 2.09 1.91
C VAL A 42 7.39 0.95 0.93
N LEU A 43 7.93 -0.19 1.39
CA LEU A 43 8.24 -1.33 0.51
C LEU A 43 7.01 -1.87 -0.25
N PRO A 44 5.91 -2.29 0.41
CA PRO A 44 4.72 -2.74 -0.29
C PRO A 44 4.02 -1.61 -1.06
N ALA A 45 4.04 -0.38 -0.54
CA ALA A 45 3.45 0.79 -1.19
C ALA A 45 4.14 1.14 -2.52
N ALA A 46 5.46 1.16 -2.55
CA ALA A 46 6.26 1.44 -3.74
C ALA A 46 6.10 0.36 -4.81
N PHE A 47 6.01 -0.91 -4.41
CA PHE A 47 5.78 -2.03 -5.32
C PHE A 47 4.44 -1.90 -6.05
N LEU A 48 3.35 -1.71 -5.31
CA LEU A 48 2.02 -1.49 -5.88
C LEU A 48 2.00 -0.27 -6.81
N PHE A 49 2.58 0.83 -6.35
CA PHE A 49 2.63 2.08 -7.11
C PHE A 49 3.37 1.91 -8.44
N GLY A 50 4.47 1.14 -8.46
CA GLY A 50 5.23 0.80 -9.64
C GLY A 50 4.44 -0.06 -10.64
N VAL A 51 3.74 -1.09 -10.16
CA VAL A 51 2.87 -1.94 -11.01
C VAL A 51 1.77 -1.11 -11.66
N LEU A 52 1.12 -0.23 -10.90
CA LEU A 52 0.08 0.65 -11.43
C LEU A 52 0.64 1.73 -12.38
N LYS A 53 1.88 2.21 -12.16
CA LYS A 53 2.56 3.12 -13.10
C LYS A 53 2.80 2.46 -14.45
N GLY A 54 3.35 1.25 -14.41
CA GLY A 54 3.62 0.46 -15.60
C GLY A 54 2.33 0.11 -16.36
N GLY A 55 1.29 -0.32 -15.63
CA GLY A 55 -0.02 -0.61 -16.22
C GLY A 55 -0.69 0.62 -16.85
N ALA A 56 -0.56 1.80 -16.24
CA ALA A 56 -1.08 3.05 -16.80
C ALA A 56 -0.38 3.45 -18.11
N LEU A 57 0.94 3.24 -18.21
CA LEU A 57 1.70 3.49 -19.44
C LEU A 57 1.15 2.66 -20.60
N GLU A 58 0.90 1.37 -20.37
CA GLU A 58 0.36 0.44 -21.37
C GLU A 58 -1.04 0.81 -21.87
N ILE A 59 -1.90 1.33 -20.98
CA ILE A 59 -3.26 1.77 -21.33
C ILE A 59 -3.21 2.99 -22.27
N GLY A 60 -2.28 3.91 -22.02
CA GLY A 60 -2.08 5.10 -22.86
C GLY A 60 -1.52 4.79 -24.25
N PHE A 61 -0.76 3.69 -24.40
CA PHE A 61 -0.23 3.28 -25.71
C PHE A 61 -1.24 2.54 -26.60
N ARG A 62 -2.21 1.84 -26.02
CA ARG A 62 -3.18 1.02 -26.77
C ARG A 62 -4.56 1.65 -26.94
N THR A 63 -4.88 2.68 -26.17
CA THR A 63 -6.21 3.29 -26.15
C THR A 63 -6.10 4.78 -26.46
N ASP A 64 -6.97 5.32 -27.31
CA ASP A 64 -7.13 6.75 -27.62
C ASP A 64 -7.65 7.60 -26.41
N VAL A 65 -7.43 7.12 -25.19
CA VAL A 65 -7.86 7.80 -23.96
C VAL A 65 -6.78 8.80 -23.53
N PRO A 66 -7.15 10.07 -23.28
CA PRO A 66 -6.21 11.06 -22.78
C PRO A 66 -5.50 10.61 -21.49
N THR A 67 -4.19 10.83 -21.41
CA THR A 67 -3.33 10.41 -20.29
C THR A 67 -3.77 10.96 -18.94
N GLU A 68 -4.45 12.11 -18.94
CA GLU A 68 -4.99 12.77 -17.76
C GLU A 68 -6.07 11.90 -17.08
N LEU A 69 -6.91 11.21 -17.85
CA LEU A 69 -7.93 10.32 -17.29
C LEU A 69 -7.29 9.07 -16.68
N VAL A 70 -6.25 8.54 -17.33
CA VAL A 70 -5.49 7.40 -16.81
C VAL A 70 -4.80 7.77 -15.49
N ALA A 71 -4.25 8.98 -15.38
CA ALA A 71 -3.63 9.46 -14.15
C ALA A 71 -4.63 9.58 -12.98
N VAL A 72 -5.82 10.15 -13.22
CA VAL A 72 -6.87 10.25 -12.21
C VAL A 72 -7.36 8.87 -11.77
N LEU A 73 -7.63 7.98 -12.72
CA LEU A 73 -8.08 6.62 -12.43
C LEU A 73 -7.01 5.83 -11.65
N ARG A 74 -5.74 5.96 -12.05
CA ARG A 74 -4.61 5.37 -11.33
C ARG A 74 -4.57 5.85 -9.88
N GLY A 75 -4.71 7.16 -9.64
CA GLY A 75 -4.78 7.72 -8.29
C GLY A 75 -5.93 7.14 -7.46
N LEU A 76 -7.08 6.96 -8.09
CA LEU A 76 -8.30 6.42 -7.45
C LEU A 76 -8.17 4.93 -7.12
N ILE A 77 -7.53 4.14 -8.01
CA ILE A 77 -7.19 2.73 -7.76
C ILE A 77 -6.18 2.62 -6.60
N ILE A 78 -5.12 3.43 -6.60
CA ILE A 78 -4.12 3.46 -5.52
C ILE A 78 -4.81 3.75 -4.18
N LEU A 79 -5.71 4.73 -4.14
CA LEU A 79 -6.47 5.09 -2.94
C LEU A 79 -7.30 3.90 -2.43
N PHE A 80 -8.04 3.23 -3.30
CA PHE A 80 -8.87 2.08 -2.91
C PHE A 80 -8.04 0.88 -2.44
N VAL A 81 -6.89 0.61 -3.08
CA VAL A 81 -6.03 -0.51 -2.68
C VAL A 81 -5.28 -0.22 -1.38
N ALA A 82 -4.86 1.03 -1.16
CA ALA A 82 -4.13 1.39 0.04
C ALA A 82 -5.01 1.52 1.29
N MET A 83 -6.28 1.88 1.12
CA MET A 83 -7.24 2.03 2.21
C MET A 83 -7.32 0.80 3.14
N PRO A 84 -7.55 -0.45 2.67
CA PRO A 84 -7.61 -1.63 3.55
C PRO A 84 -6.29 -1.91 4.26
N GLU A 85 -5.15 -1.71 3.58
CA GLU A 85 -3.83 -1.89 4.18
C GLU A 85 -3.52 -0.82 5.24
N PHE A 86 -3.98 0.42 5.02
CA PHE A 86 -3.92 1.50 6.00
C PHE A 86 -4.71 1.14 7.26
N PHE A 87 -5.92 0.57 7.13
CA PHE A 87 -6.69 0.08 8.27
C PHE A 87 -6.01 -1.08 9.00
N ARG A 88 -5.40 -2.03 8.28
CA ARG A 88 -4.64 -3.13 8.89
C ARG A 88 -3.38 -2.63 9.62
N MET A 89 -2.68 -1.66 9.04
CA MET A 89 -1.49 -1.06 9.65
C MET A 89 -1.87 -0.27 10.90
N ILE A 90 -2.90 0.57 10.83
CA ILE A 90 -3.43 1.29 12.00
C ILE A 90 -3.94 0.33 13.07
N GLY A 91 -4.70 -0.71 12.72
CA GLY A 91 -5.22 -1.69 13.68
C GLY A 91 -4.14 -2.45 14.46
N ARG A 92 -2.95 -2.61 13.86
CA ARG A 92 -1.76 -3.15 14.56
C ARG A 92 -1.10 -2.12 15.49
N TYR A 93 -1.12 -0.84 15.14
CA TYR A 93 -0.61 0.24 15.99
C TYR A 93 -1.57 0.63 17.12
N THR A 94 -2.88 0.43 16.98
CA THR A 94 -3.89 0.80 17.98
C THR A 94 -4.27 -0.32 18.94
N GLY A 95 -3.52 -1.41 19.01
CA GLY A 95 -3.73 -2.43 20.05
C GLY A 95 -5.08 -3.15 19.94
N VAL A 96 -5.60 -3.37 18.73
CA VAL A 96 -6.69 -4.35 18.52
C VAL A 96 -6.09 -5.76 18.47
N GLY A 97 -5.58 -6.12 19.64
CA GLY A 97 -5.10 -7.44 20.03
C GLY A 97 -5.53 -7.63 21.48
N GLY A 98 -6.84 -7.74 21.70
CA GLY A 98 -7.43 -7.92 23.02
C GLY A 98 -8.71 -8.74 22.92
N ALA A 99 -8.56 -10.05 23.12
CA ALA A 99 -9.56 -11.03 23.54
C ALA A 99 -10.83 -11.22 22.67
N GLY A 100 -10.87 -12.36 21.98
CA GLY A 100 -12.09 -12.93 21.42
C GLY A 100 -11.94 -14.37 20.95
N GLY A 101 -10.92 -15.09 21.44
CA GLY A 101 -10.90 -16.55 21.37
C GLY A 101 -11.64 -17.09 22.59
N ALA A 102 -12.90 -17.48 22.42
CA ALA A 102 -13.64 -18.33 23.35
C ALA A 102 -14.78 -19.05 22.61
N VAL A 103 -14.38 -19.98 21.75
CA VAL A 103 -15.15 -21.16 21.33
C VAL A 103 -14.17 -22.32 21.54
N PRO A 104 -14.46 -23.48 22.15
CA PRO A 104 -15.71 -24.03 22.72
C PRO A 104 -15.56 -24.47 24.20
N ALA A 105 -16.66 -24.41 24.97
CA ALA A 105 -16.79 -25.13 26.24
C ALA A 105 -18.07 -25.96 26.19
N GLU A 106 -18.08 -26.96 25.31
CA GLU A 106 -18.95 -28.12 25.41
C GLU A 106 -18.00 -29.31 25.60
N PRO A 107 -18.03 -29.90 26.80
CA PRO A 107 -18.67 -31.18 26.94
C PRO A 107 -19.89 -31.03 27.84
N ASP A 108 -21.07 -31.03 27.22
CA ASP A 108 -22.31 -31.41 27.90
C ASP A 108 -22.16 -32.90 28.22
N GLU A 109 -21.62 -33.17 29.41
CA GLU A 109 -21.48 -34.50 29.98
C GLU A 109 -22.86 -34.94 30.47
N THR A 110 -23.72 -35.30 29.53
CA THR A 110 -24.82 -36.23 29.76
C THR A 110 -24.22 -37.61 29.97
N ALA A 111 -23.65 -37.87 31.15
CA ALA A 111 -23.32 -39.22 31.63
C ALA A 111 -22.84 -39.18 33.09
N ASP A 112 -23.77 -39.00 34.03
CA ASP A 112 -23.71 -39.70 35.32
C ASP A 112 -25.15 -39.80 35.87
N ASP A 113 -25.90 -40.65 35.17
CA ASP A 113 -26.94 -41.47 35.75
C ASP A 113 -26.26 -42.58 36.54
N ASP A 114 -26.20 -42.41 37.87
CA ASP A 114 -26.19 -43.49 38.86
C ASP A 114 -26.45 -42.79 40.21
N GLY A 115 -27.50 -43.05 40.96
CA GLY A 115 -28.17 -44.32 41.16
C GLY A 115 -28.10 -44.64 42.64
N GLY A 116 -29.05 -44.10 43.42
CA GLY A 116 -29.29 -44.51 44.81
C GLY A 116 -28.27 -44.05 45.85
N GLU A 117 -28.74 -43.40 46.90
CA GLU A 117 -28.37 -43.80 48.25
C GLU A 117 -29.49 -43.35 49.18
N ALA A 118 -30.11 -44.34 49.81
CA ALA A 118 -31.23 -44.20 50.72
C ALA A 118 -30.68 -44.32 52.14
N ASP A 119 -30.66 -43.23 52.92
CA ASP A 119 -30.33 -43.28 54.35
C ASP A 119 -31.10 -42.12 55.03
N ALA A 120 -32.25 -42.38 55.66
CA ALA A 120 -32.47 -42.80 57.05
C ALA A 120 -32.69 -41.61 58.00
#